data_AF-A0A2P5LPY5-F1
#
_entry.id   AF-A0A2P5LPY5-F1
#
_cell.length_a   1.000
_cell.length_b   1.000
_cell.length_c   1.000
_cell.angle_alpha   90.00
_cell.angle_beta   90.00
_cell.angle_gamma   90.00
#
_symmetry.space_group_name_H-M   'P 1'
#
loop_
_entity.id
_entity.type
_entity.pdbx_description
1 polymer ?
#
loop_
_entity_poly.entity_id
_entity_poly.type
_entity_poly.pdbx_seq_one_letter_code
_entity_poly.pdbx_strand_id
1 'polypeptide(L)'
;DPPFEREDEFEAAFDAFNKSYAKWNSGIYALWHPAKSDRDVRKFQNRLRESGIRRILQLSLSIGGDGEGLRSCGMAVVNPPFVFEEEARTLLAFLSARLAQGEGAGCELAWLAGE
;
A
#
# COMPACT_ATOMS: atom_id res chain seq x y z
N ASP A 1 3.92 -5.75 -8.21
CA ASP A 1 4.92 -6.10 -7.19
C ASP A 1 6.33 -6.04 -7.78
N PRO A 2 6.88 -4.84 -8.05
CA PRO A 2 8.27 -4.68 -8.48
C PRO A 2 9.27 -4.89 -7.34
N PRO A 3 10.57 -5.08 -7.64
CA PRO A 3 11.61 -5.21 -6.60
C PRO A 3 11.94 -3.90 -5.86
N PHE A 4 11.71 -2.72 -6.44
CA PHE A 4 12.04 -1.40 -5.83
C PHE A 4 13.53 -1.27 -5.44
N GLU A 5 14.40 -1.60 -6.40
CA GLU A 5 15.85 -1.41 -6.43
C GLU A 5 16.26 -0.12 -7.15
N ARG A 6 15.38 0.45 -7.98
CA ARG A 6 15.60 1.70 -8.72
C ARG A 6 14.68 2.80 -8.22
N GLU A 7 15.15 4.04 -8.31
CA GLU A 7 14.39 5.23 -7.85
C GLU A 7 13.10 5.48 -8.65
N ASP A 8 13.03 5.02 -9.90
CA ASP A 8 11.89 5.23 -10.80
C ASP A 8 10.80 4.16 -10.68
N GLU A 9 10.96 3.14 -9.83
CA GLU A 9 10.00 2.02 -9.79
C GLU A 9 8.64 2.39 -9.21
N PHE A 10 8.55 3.35 -8.29
CA PHE A 10 7.26 3.89 -7.86
C PHE A 10 6.50 4.59 -9.00
N GLU A 11 7.22 5.36 -9.81
CA GLU A 11 6.67 6.03 -10.99
C GLU A 11 6.22 5.01 -12.03
N ALA A 12 7.09 4.03 -12.33
CA ALA A 12 6.80 2.99 -13.31
C ALA A 12 5.62 2.11 -12.88
N ALA A 13 5.52 1.76 -11.59
CA ALA A 13 4.41 1.01 -11.03
C ALA A 13 3.08 1.77 -11.17
N PHE A 14 3.07 3.07 -10.83
CA PHE A 14 1.89 3.91 -11.01
C PHE A 14 1.50 4.01 -12.49
N ASP A 15 2.45 4.27 -13.39
CA ASP A 15 2.16 4.43 -14.81
C ASP A 15 1.62 3.14 -15.44
N ALA A 16 2.19 1.99 -15.06
CA ALA A 16 1.72 0.68 -15.49
C ALA A 16 0.29 0.40 -14.97
N PHE A 17 0.03 0.72 -13.69
CA PHE A 17 -1.31 0.63 -13.11
C PHE A 17 -2.30 1.52 -13.84
N ASN A 18 -1.99 2.80 -14.03
CA ASN A 18 -2.90 3.77 -14.64
C ASN A 18 -3.27 3.37 -16.08
N LYS A 19 -2.29 2.90 -16.87
CA LYS A 19 -2.53 2.35 -18.21
C LYS A 19 -3.41 1.11 -18.20
N SER A 20 -3.28 0.26 -17.17
CA SER A 20 -4.09 -0.95 -17.01
C SER A 20 -5.51 -0.60 -16.60
N TYR A 21 -5.68 0.29 -15.63
CA TYR A 21 -6.97 0.77 -15.16
C TYR A 21 -7.78 1.45 -16.27
N ALA A 22 -7.13 2.24 -17.14
CA ALA A 22 -7.77 2.86 -18.30
C ALA A 22 -8.37 1.82 -19.28
N LYS A 23 -7.80 0.60 -19.34
CA LYS A 23 -8.31 -0.49 -20.17
C LYS A 23 -9.36 -1.35 -19.44
N TRP A 24 -9.22 -1.52 -18.13
CA TRP A 24 -10.09 -2.34 -17.31
C TRP A 24 -10.34 -1.70 -15.94
N ASN A 25 -11.28 -0.75 -15.91
CA ASN A 25 -11.58 0.06 -14.72
C ASN A 25 -12.35 -0.70 -13.62
N SER A 26 -12.95 -1.85 -13.93
CA SER A 26 -13.64 -2.71 -12.97
C SER A 26 -12.75 -3.79 -12.36
N GLY A 27 -11.49 -3.88 -12.78
CA GLY A 27 -10.53 -4.82 -12.22
C GLY A 27 -10.17 -4.50 -10.78
N ILE A 28 -9.76 -5.53 -10.05
CA ILE A 28 -9.18 -5.42 -8.71
C ILE A 28 -7.66 -5.36 -8.86
N TYR A 29 -7.05 -4.30 -8.36
CA TYR A 29 -5.60 -4.10 -8.46
C TYR A 29 -4.99 -4.06 -7.07
N ALA A 30 -3.92 -4.83 -6.86
CA ALA A 30 -3.14 -4.81 -5.63
C ALA A 30 -1.71 -4.33 -5.93
N LEU A 31 -1.35 -3.17 -5.39
CA LEU A 31 -0.07 -2.50 -5.61
C LEU A 31 0.73 -2.52 -4.32
N TRP A 32 1.58 -3.54 -4.16
CA TRP A 32 2.53 -3.62 -3.06
C TRP A 32 3.65 -2.59 -3.24
N HIS A 33 4.13 -2.03 -2.12
CA HIS A 33 5.32 -1.21 -2.08
C HIS A 33 6.07 -1.32 -0.74
N PRO A 34 7.40 -1.17 -0.74
CA PRO A 34 8.17 -1.02 0.49
C PRO A 34 7.98 0.40 1.06
N ALA A 35 8.24 0.57 2.36
CA ALA A 35 8.33 1.89 3.00
C ALA A 35 9.77 2.16 3.47
N LYS A 36 10.71 2.16 2.52
CA LYS A 36 12.13 2.55 2.75
C LYS A 36 12.29 4.07 2.90
N SER A 37 11.38 4.83 2.30
CA SER A 37 11.40 6.29 2.22
C SER A 37 9.98 6.80 2.32
N ASP A 38 9.68 7.47 3.42
CA ASP A 38 8.38 8.10 3.63
C ASP A 38 8.01 9.09 2.53
N ARG A 39 9.03 9.76 1.96
CA ARG A 39 8.84 10.71 0.86
C ARG A 39 8.28 10.01 -0.38
N ASP A 40 8.83 8.86 -0.74
CA ASP A 40 8.43 8.15 -1.96
C ASP A 40 7.07 7.47 -1.78
N VAL A 41 6.79 6.93 -0.59
CA VAL A 41 5.45 6.44 -0.23
C VAL A 41 4.41 7.56 -0.32
N ARG A 42 4.68 8.74 0.27
CA ARG A 42 3.76 9.88 0.18
C ARG A 42 3.57 10.35 -1.25
N LYS A 43 4.64 10.41 -2.05
CA LYS A 43 4.55 10.78 -3.48
C LYS A 43 3.67 9.79 -4.25
N PHE A 44 3.85 8.49 -4.02
CA PHE A 44 3.05 7.44 -4.64
C PHE A 44 1.57 7.53 -4.25
N GLN A 45 1.27 7.68 -2.95
CA GLN A 45 -0.10 7.85 -2.46
C GLN A 45 -0.75 9.13 -3.02
N ASN A 46 -0.02 10.25 -3.11
CA ASN A 46 -0.54 11.48 -3.70
C ASN A 46 -0.88 11.29 -5.17
N ARG A 47 -0.03 10.63 -5.96
CA ARG A 47 -0.35 10.31 -7.37
C ARG A 47 -1.61 9.46 -7.49
N LEU A 48 -1.79 8.47 -6.61
CA LEU A 48 -3.02 7.67 -6.57
C LEU A 48 -4.25 8.54 -6.27
N ARG A 49 -4.17 9.45 -5.29
CA ARG A 49 -5.27 10.39 -4.98
C ARG A 49 -5.59 11.33 -6.15
N GLU A 50 -4.56 11.86 -6.79
CA GLU A 50 -4.68 12.83 -7.90
C GLU A 50 -5.09 12.18 -9.22
N SER A 51 -5.03 10.85 -9.33
CA SER A 51 -5.43 10.12 -10.54
C SER A 51 -6.92 10.22 -10.88
N GLY A 52 -7.76 10.63 -9.93
CA GLY A 52 -9.22 10.63 -10.05
C GLY A 52 -9.85 9.23 -9.89
N ILE A 53 -9.05 8.18 -9.72
CA ILE A 53 -9.52 6.83 -9.44
C ILE A 53 -10.09 6.77 -8.02
N ARG A 54 -11.22 6.09 -7.88
CA ARG A 54 -11.98 5.95 -6.63
C ARG A 54 -11.80 4.54 -6.06
N ARG A 55 -12.25 4.34 -4.82
CA ARG A 55 -12.22 3.06 -4.12
C ARG A 55 -10.80 2.50 -4.03
N ILE A 56 -9.90 3.32 -3.50
CA ILE A 56 -8.52 2.94 -3.23
C ILE A 56 -8.33 2.81 -1.72
N LEU A 57 -8.17 1.57 -1.26
CA LEU A 57 -7.87 1.24 0.13
C LEU A 57 -6.37 1.04 0.31
N GLN A 58 -5.76 1.79 1.23
CA GLN A 58 -4.37 1.63 1.61
C GLN A 58 -4.26 0.80 2.88
N LEU A 59 -3.31 -0.13 2.87
CA LEU A 59 -2.88 -0.93 3.99
C LEU A 59 -1.41 -0.58 4.28
N SER A 60 -1.03 -0.52 5.55
CA SER A 60 0.36 -0.44 5.98
C SER A 60 0.63 -1.40 7.12
N LEU A 61 1.85 -1.92 7.18
CA LEU A 61 2.35 -2.77 8.26
C LEU A 61 3.78 -2.36 8.59
N SER A 62 4.05 -2.13 9.86
CA SER A 62 5.36 -1.84 10.44
C SER A 62 5.68 -2.89 11.50
N ILE A 63 6.88 -3.47 11.45
CA ILE A 63 7.38 -4.36 12.51
C ILE A 63 8.06 -3.59 13.64
N GLY A 64 8.23 -2.26 13.54
CA GLY A 64 8.89 -1.43 14.55
C GLY A 64 10.35 -1.81 14.80
N GLY A 65 11.00 -1.16 15.77
CA GLY A 65 12.42 -1.34 16.08
C GLY A 65 13.37 -0.65 15.09
N ASP A 66 14.67 -0.75 15.34
CA ASP A 66 15.75 -0.02 14.68
C ASP A 66 16.74 -0.92 13.91
N GLY A 67 16.44 -2.22 13.81
CA GLY A 67 17.29 -3.17 13.09
C GLY A 67 17.33 -2.94 11.57
N GLU A 68 18.31 -3.55 10.91
CA GLU A 68 18.51 -3.40 9.47
C GLU A 68 17.39 -4.01 8.61
N GLY A 69 17.33 -3.59 7.34
CA GLY A 69 16.41 -4.11 6.34
C GLY A 69 15.05 -3.40 6.29
N LEU A 70 14.11 -3.99 5.54
CA LEU A 70 12.78 -3.43 5.36
C LEU A 70 11.93 -3.64 6.62
N ARG A 71 11.62 -2.55 7.33
CA ARG A 71 10.81 -2.61 8.56
C ARG A 71 9.32 -2.33 8.35
N SER A 72 8.99 -1.67 7.25
CA SER A 72 7.61 -1.26 6.94
C SER A 72 7.30 -1.47 5.46
N CYS A 73 6.07 -1.86 5.17
CA CYS A 73 5.56 -2.00 3.81
C CYS A 73 4.09 -1.56 3.74
N GLY A 74 3.59 -1.46 2.52
CA GLY A 74 2.19 -1.12 2.28
C GLY A 74 1.65 -1.73 1.01
N MET A 75 0.33 -1.66 0.88
CA MET A 75 -0.38 -2.10 -0.31
C MET A 75 -1.54 -1.15 -0.58
N ALA A 76 -1.65 -0.66 -1.80
CA ALA A 76 -2.86 0.00 -2.29
C ALA A 76 -3.72 -1.01 -3.04
N VAL A 77 -4.97 -1.18 -2.62
CA VAL A 77 -5.96 -2.06 -3.24
C VAL A 77 -7.06 -1.20 -3.87
N VAL A 78 -7.18 -1.29 -5.19
CA VAL A 78 -8.17 -0.56 -5.98
C VAL A 78 -9.35 -1.50 -6.27
N ASN A 79 -10.57 -0.99 -6.11
CA ASN A 79 -11.80 -1.77 -6.17
C ASN A 79 -11.77 -3.01 -5.25
N PRO A 80 -11.44 -2.85 -3.95
CA PRO A 80 -11.38 -4.00 -3.05
C PRO A 80 -12.73 -4.75 -3.05
N PRO A 81 -12.70 -6.10 -2.97
CA PRO A 81 -13.91 -6.90 -2.81
C PRO A 81 -14.75 -6.46 -1.60
N PHE A 82 -16.04 -6.77 -1.64
CA PHE A 82 -16.87 -6.71 -0.44
C PHE A 82 -16.22 -7.55 0.68
N VAL A 83 -16.33 -7.11 1.94
CA VAL A 83 -15.66 -7.62 3.16
C VAL A 83 -14.14 -7.47 3.26
N PHE A 84 -13.42 -7.16 2.17
CA PHE A 84 -11.96 -7.12 2.20
C PHE A 84 -11.39 -6.16 3.26
N GLU A 85 -12.00 -4.99 3.46
CA GLU A 85 -11.56 -4.05 4.50
C GLU A 85 -11.63 -4.67 5.91
N GLU A 86 -12.72 -5.38 6.23
CA GLU A 86 -12.94 -6.00 7.54
C GLU A 86 -11.95 -7.15 7.77
N GLU A 87 -11.76 -8.00 6.75
CA GLU A 87 -10.80 -9.09 6.79
C GLU A 87 -9.36 -8.56 6.93
N ALA A 88 -9.00 -7.56 6.13
CA ALA A 88 -7.68 -6.92 6.17
C ALA A 88 -7.41 -6.29 7.54
N ARG A 89 -8.40 -5.61 8.15
CA ARG A 89 -8.27 -5.03 9.49
C ARG A 89 -7.99 -6.11 10.55
N THR A 90 -8.71 -7.23 10.48
CA THR A 90 -8.52 -8.36 11.39
C THR A 90 -7.14 -8.99 11.22
N LEU A 91 -6.72 -9.24 9.98
CA LEU A 91 -5.43 -9.83 9.66
C LEU A 91 -4.27 -8.91 10.04
N LEU A 92 -4.34 -7.62 9.72
CA LEU A 92 -3.29 -6.66 10.05
C LEU A 92 -3.10 -6.49 11.56
N ALA A 93 -4.18 -6.47 12.34
CA ALA A 93 -4.10 -6.43 13.81
C ALA A 93 -3.40 -7.69 14.35
N PHE A 94 -3.74 -8.86 13.83
CA PHE A 94 -3.08 -10.12 14.20
C PHE A 94 -1.59 -10.13 13.81
N LEU A 95 -1.27 -9.72 12.58
CA LEU A 95 0.09 -9.74 12.04
C LEU A 95 0.99 -8.72 12.74
N SER A 96 0.54 -7.48 12.92
CA SER A 96 1.34 -6.44 13.60
C SER A 96 1.73 -6.83 15.02
N ALA A 97 0.82 -7.48 15.77
CA ALA A 97 1.12 -7.96 17.11
C ALA A 97 2.15 -9.11 17.13
N ARG A 98 2.15 -10.00 16.12
CA ARG A 98 3.04 -11.18 16.08
C ARG A 98 4.36 -10.95 15.38
N LEU A 99 4.42 -9.96 14.49
CA LEU A 99 5.62 -9.60 13.77
C LEU A 99 6.35 -8.42 14.43
N ALA A 100 5.83 -7.84 15.51
CA ALA A 100 6.48 -6.77 16.24
C ALA A 100 7.89 -7.15 16.70
N GLN A 101 8.85 -6.30 16.38
CA GLN A 101 10.27 -6.41 16.75
C GLN A 101 10.75 -5.21 17.60
N GLY A 102 9.88 -4.25 17.89
CA GLY A 102 10.22 -3.11 18.74
C GLY A 102 9.20 -1.99 18.70
N GLU A 103 9.60 -0.83 19.23
CA GLU A 103 8.79 0.39 19.23
C GLU A 103 8.42 0.82 17.80
N GLY A 104 7.20 1.32 17.62
CA GLY A 104 6.69 1.73 16.29
C GLY A 104 6.16 0.57 15.43
N ALA A 105 6.02 -0.63 16.00
CA ALA A 105 5.28 -1.71 15.36
C ALA A 105 3.78 -1.37 15.32
N GLY A 106 3.12 -1.69 14.21
CA GLY A 106 1.71 -1.37 14.05
C GLY A 106 1.23 -1.58 12.62
N CYS A 107 -0.04 -1.24 12.39
CA CYS A 107 -0.64 -1.30 11.07
C CYS A 107 -1.62 -0.14 10.89
N GLU A 108 -1.83 0.26 9.65
CA GLU A 108 -2.83 1.26 9.28
C GLU A 108 -3.69 0.72 8.15
N LEU A 109 -4.96 1.10 8.14
CA LEU A 109 -5.88 0.85 7.04
C LEU A 109 -6.72 2.10 6.83
N ALA A 110 -6.64 2.68 5.63
CA ALA A 110 -7.25 3.97 5.32
C ALA A 110 -7.66 4.07 3.86
N TRP A 111 -8.78 4.73 3.58
CA TRP A 111 -9.19 5.06 2.22
C TRP A 111 -8.40 6.25 1.69
N LEU A 112 -7.70 6.08 0.57
CA LEU A 112 -6.98 7.18 -0.08
C LEU A 112 -7.90 8.05 -0.92
N ALA A 113 -8.88 7.45 -1.59
CA ALA A 113 -9.76 8.15 -2.52
C ALA A 113 -11.16 7.53 -2.55
N GLY A 114 -12.04 8.03 -1.68
CA GLY A 114 -13.47 7.73 -1.61
C GLY A 114 -13.84 6.27 -1.35
N GLU A 115 -15.01 6.08 -0.75
CA GLU A 115 -15.84 4.90 -1.01
C GLU A 115 -16.59 5.07 -2.35
#